data_AF-A0A4P7KYW2-F1
#
_entry.id   AF-A0A4P7KYW2-F1
#
_cell.length_a   1.000
_cell.length_b   1.000
_cell.length_c   1.000
_cell.angle_alpha   90.00
_cell.angle_beta   90.00
_cell.angle_gamma   90.00
#
_symmetry.space_group_name_H-M   'P 1'
#
loop_
_entity.id
_entity.type
_entity.pdbx_description
1 polymer ?
#
loop_
_entity_poly.entity_id
_entity_poly.type
_entity_poly.pdbx_seq_one_letter_code
_entity_poly.pdbx_strand_id
1 'polypeptide(L)' 'MLTKQLDPDIHNKINSEKYDRLLFYFNKTSNNINQIAKQINTAYQDGMITEQRLIRWLTTLNTISDNLLSGIEHDK' A
#
# COMPACT_ATOMS: atom_id res chain seq x y z
N MET A 1 -8.79 0.75 -6.82
CA MET A 1 -7.31 0.84 -6.92
C MET A 1 -6.88 2.22 -6.47
N LEU A 2 -6.03 2.31 -5.45
CA LEU A 2 -5.48 3.55 -4.87
C LEU A 2 -4.67 4.40 -5.87
N THR A 3 -4.32 3.84 -7.03
CA THR A 3 -3.55 4.50 -8.09
C THR A 3 -4.23 5.72 -8.70
N LYS A 4 -5.56 5.84 -8.61
CA LYS A 4 -6.29 7.03 -9.10
C LYS A 4 -6.14 8.26 -8.21
N GLN A 5 -5.67 8.11 -6.97
CA GLN A 5 -5.48 9.25 -6.05
C GLN A 5 -4.12 9.95 -6.22
N LEU A 6 -3.24 9.41 -7.07
CA LEU A 6 -1.88 9.89 -7.31
C LEU A 6 -1.63 10.11 -8.82
N ASP A 7 -2.67 10.50 -9.55
CA ASP A 7 -2.60 10.75 -10.98
C ASP A 7 -1.61 11.89 -11.28
N PRO A 8 -0.49 11.62 -11.97
CA PRO A 8 0.59 12.59 -12.16
C PRO A 8 0.16 13.77 -13.06
N ASP A 9 -0.88 13.63 -13.88
CA ASP A 9 -1.34 14.68 -14.79
C ASP A 9 -2.31 15.69 -14.15
N ILE A 10 -2.76 15.45 -12.91
CA ILE A 10 -3.68 16.35 -12.18
C ILE A 10 -2.94 17.47 -11.45
N HIS A 11 -1.62 17.32 -11.19
CA HIS A 11 -0.86 18.28 -10.41
C HIS A 11 0.40 18.75 -11.16
N ASN A 12 0.25 19.89 -11.80
CA ASN A 12 1.29 20.68 -12.45
C ASN A 12 2.31 21.22 -11.40
N LYS A 13 3.09 20.32 -10.79
CA LYS A 13 4.17 20.64 -9.84
C LYS A 13 5.41 19.91 -10.31
N ILE A 14 6.54 20.63 -10.35
CA ILE A 14 7.87 20.07 -10.56
C ILE A 14 8.07 18.99 -9.49
N ASN A 15 7.89 17.72 -9.84
CA ASN A 15 8.18 16.64 -8.92
C ASN A 15 9.68 16.67 -8.63
N SER A 16 10.05 16.79 -7.36
CA SER A 16 11.45 16.63 -6.97
C SER A 16 11.85 15.17 -7.21
N GLU A 17 13.12 14.92 -7.56
CA GLU A 17 13.65 13.54 -7.70
C GLU A 17 13.38 12.69 -6.44
N LYS A 18 13.26 13.33 -5.28
CA LYS A 18 12.89 12.71 -4.01
C LYS A 18 11.45 12.22 -4.01
N TYR A 19 10.50 13.05 -4.48
CA TYR A 19 9.09 12.69 -4.59
C TYR A 19 8.88 11.49 -5.53
N ASP A 20 9.47 11.52 -6.73
CA ASP A 20 9.33 10.43 -7.70
C ASP A 20 9.90 9.11 -7.15
N ARG A 21 11.00 9.19 -6.41
CA ARG A 21 11.60 8.03 -5.73
C ARG A 21 10.69 7.49 -4.62
N LEU A 22 10.08 8.34 -3.81
CA LEU A 22 9.12 7.93 -2.79
C LEU A 22 7.89 7.28 -3.41
N LEU A 23 7.34 7.87 -4.47
CA LEU A 23 6.22 7.33 -5.22
C LEU A 23 6.54 5.95 -5.83
N PHE A 24 7.75 5.77 -6.38
CA PHE A 24 8.22 4.49 -6.88
C PHE A 24 8.25 3.40 -5.79
N TYR A 25 8.82 3.71 -4.62
CA TYR A 25 8.88 2.76 -3.52
C TYR A 25 7.50 2.44 -2.94
N PHE A 26 6.61 3.44 -2.87
CA PHE A 26 5.22 3.24 -2.47
C PHE A 26 4.49 2.29 -3.42
N ASN A 27 4.65 2.48 -4.74
CA ASN A 27 4.03 1.61 -5.73
C ASN A 27 4.54 0.16 -5.63
N LYS A 28 5.87 -0.03 -5.45
CA LYS A 28 6.42 -1.37 -5.23
C LYS A 28 5.89 -2.01 -3.95
N THR A 29 5.83 -1.25 -2.86
CA THR A 29 5.36 -1.76 -1.58
C THR A 29 3.88 -2.10 -1.62
N SER A 30 3.07 -1.26 -2.26
CA SER A 30 1.62 -1.50 -2.46
C SER A 30 1.36 -2.79 -3.23
N ASN A 31 2.15 -3.07 -4.27
CA ASN A 31 2.06 -4.33 -5.00
C ASN A 31 2.40 -5.54 -4.13
N ASN A 32 3.43 -5.45 -3.31
CA ASN A 32 3.80 -6.52 -2.36
C ASN A 32 2.70 -6.73 -1.32
N ILE A 33 2.12 -5.67 -0.77
CA ILE A 33 0.99 -5.73 0.17
C ILE A 33 -0.19 -6.49 -0.46
N ASN A 34 -0.56 -6.18 -1.70
CA ASN A 34 -1.65 -6.86 -2.40
C ASN A 34 -1.36 -8.36 -2.57
N GLN A 35 -0.13 -8.74 -2.88
CA GLN A 35 0.27 -10.14 -3.01
C GLN A 35 0.19 -10.87 -1.67
N ILE A 36 0.64 -10.25 -0.58
CA ILE A 36 0.56 -10.84 0.76
C ILE A 36 -0.90 -10.96 1.21
N ALA A 37 -1.72 -9.93 1.00
CA ALA A 37 -3.15 -9.97 1.32
C ALA A 37 -3.86 -11.12 0.58
N LYS A 38 -3.51 -11.35 -0.69
CA LYS A 38 -4.02 -12.50 -1.46
C LYS A 38 -3.62 -13.83 -0.80
N GLN A 39 -2.35 -14.00 -0.41
CA GLN A 39 -1.88 -15.23 0.25
C GLN A 39 -2.56 -15.47 1.59
N ILE A 40 -2.75 -14.41 2.39
CA ILE A 40 -3.46 -14.47 3.67
C ILE A 40 -4.92 -14.91 3.46
N ASN A 41 -5.60 -14.34 2.46
CA ASN A 41 -6.97 -14.73 2.13
C ASN A 41 -7.04 -16.21 1.71
N THR A 42 -6.12 -16.67 0.87
CA THR A 42 -6.04 -18.10 0.51
C THR A 42 -5.83 -18.98 1.74
N ALA A 43 -4.88 -18.63 2.62
CA ALA A 43 -4.63 -19.39 3.84
C ALA A 43 -5.85 -19.45 4.78
N TYR A 44 -6.66 -18.38 4.84
CA TYR A 44 -7.91 -18.38 5.60
C TYR A 44 -8.98 -19.28 4.95
N GLN A 45 -9.16 -19.19 3.63
CA GLN A 45 -10.11 -20.04 2.89
C GLN A 45 -9.76 -21.53 3.01
N ASP A 46 -8.47 -21.86 3.08
CA ASP A 46 -7.97 -23.23 3.27
C ASP A 46 -8.04 -23.69 4.75
N GLY A 47 -8.55 -22.85 5.66
CA GLY A 47 -8.67 -23.16 7.09
C GLY A 47 -7.34 -23.19 7.86
N MET A 48 -6.23 -22.72 7.25
CA MET A 48 -4.90 -22.74 7.86
C MET A 48 -4.73 -21.67 8.95
N ILE A 49 -5.54 -20.62 8.94
CA ILE A 49 -5.53 -19.54 9.93
C ILE A 49 -6.92 -19.20 10.42
N THR A 50 -7.01 -18.68 11.65
CA THR A 50 -8.27 -18.20 12.21
C THR A 50 -8.67 -16.84 11.64
N GLU A 51 -9.96 -16.53 11.70
CA GLU A 51 -10.49 -15.20 11.31
C GLU A 51 -9.84 -14.06 12.11
N GLN A 52 -9.60 -14.26 13.40
CA GLN A 52 -8.90 -13.28 14.23
C GLN A 52 -7.49 -12.98 13.69
N ARG A 53 -6.79 -14.00 13.16
CA ARG A 53 -5.45 -13.84 12.59
C ARG A 53 -5.49 -13.17 11.22
N LEU A 54 -6.49 -13.51 10.39
CA LEU A 54 -6.79 -12.81 9.13
C LEU A 54 -6.97 -11.31 9.37
N ILE A 55 -7.89 -10.93 10.26
CA ILE A 55 -8.20 -9.52 10.55
C ILE A 55 -6.94 -8.80 11.03
N ARG A 56 -6.21 -9.38 11.99
CA ARG A 56 -4.99 -8.77 12.53
C ARG A 56 -3.93 -8.53 11.45
N TRP A 57 -3.73 -9.48 10.54
CA TRP A 57 -2.74 -9.35 9.49
C TRP A 57 -3.16 -8.34 8.42
N LEU A 58 -4.43 -8.35 7.98
CA LEU A 58 -4.94 -7.35 7.04
C LEU A 58 -4.88 -5.93 7.62
N THR A 59 -5.24 -5.75 8.89
CA THR A 59 -5.09 -4.45 9.58
C THR A 59 -3.64 -4.00 9.59
N THR A 60 -2.68 -4.91 9.83
CA THR A 60 -1.26 -4.59 9.81
C THR A 60 -0.80 -4.12 8.42
N LEU A 61 -1.26 -4.79 7.36
CA LEU A 61 -0.96 -4.38 5.99
C LEU A 61 -1.54 -3.00 5.64
N ASN A 62 -2.76 -2.70 6.11
CA ASN A 62 -3.36 -1.38 5.95
C ASN A 62 -2.55 -0.30 6.67
N THR A 63 -2.15 -0.53 7.93
CA THR A 63 -1.31 0.41 8.68
C THR A 63 0.01 0.72 7.97
N ILE A 64 0.65 -0.28 7.33
CA ILE A 64 1.86 -0.04 6.53
C ILE A 64 1.55 0.86 5.33
N SER A 65 0.47 0.59 4.60
CA SER A 65 0.05 1.40 3.45
C SER A 65 -0.23 2.85 3.87
N ASP A 66 -0.96 3.05 4.96
CA ASP A 66 -1.33 4.37 5.48
C ASP A 66 -0.11 5.18 5.89
N ASN A 67 0.84 4.55 6.59
CA ASN A 67 2.09 5.20 6.99
C ASN A 67 2.94 5.63 5.79
N LEU A 68 3.01 4.81 4.74
CA LEU A 68 3.76 5.16 3.52
C LEU A 68 3.08 6.29 2.74
N LEU A 69 1.75 6.28 2.67
CA LEU A 69 0.99 7.35 2.02
C LEU A 69 1.16 8.67 2.75
N SER A 70 1.05 8.69 4.08
CA SER A 70 1.29 9.87 4.92
C SER A 70 2.70 10.44 4.70
N GLY A 71 3.71 9.58 4.58
CA GLY A 71 5.08 10.00 4.27
C GLY A 71 5.22 10.69 2.91
N ILE A 72 4.46 10.26 1.89
CA ILE A 72 4.44 10.94 0.58
C ILE A 72 3.71 12.27 0.66
N GLU A 73 2.58 12.32 1.37
CA GLU A 73 1.78 13.53 1.50
C GLU A 73 2.49 14.65 2.26
N HIS A 74 3.34 14.32 3.24
CA HIS A 74 4.16 15.29 3.96
C HIS A 74 5.30 15.89 3.12
N ASP A 75 5.70 15.24 2.03
CA ASP A 75 6.79 15.67 1.15
C ASP A 75 6.27 16.46 -0.10
N LYS A 76 4.94 16.65 -0.22
CA LYS A 76 4.26 17.41 -1.30
C LYS A 76 4.32 18.94 -1.11
#